data_AF-A0A3D0QT39-F1
#
_entry.id   AF-A0A3D0QT39-F1
#
_cell.length_a   1.000
_cell.length_b   1.000
_cell.length_c   1.000
_cell.angle_alpha   90.00
_cell.angle_beta   90.00
_cell.angle_gamma   90.00
#
_symmetry.space_group_name_H-M   'P 1'
#
loop_
_entity.id
_entity.type
_entity.pdbx_description
1 polymer ?
#
loop_
_entity_poly.entity_id
_entity_poly.type
_entity_poly.pdbx_seq_one_letter_code
_entity_poly.pdbx_strand_id
1 'polypeptide(L)'
;MDFITGGQLTVRITATDVGKRVSVRRLVDAGGPVEKFTDVVGVLTSWDAGVLRVTRRTGEIVRIPESALVAGKVVPAAPARRRGPAASARELDRVAARAWPPVESESLGDWTLRAAGGFTRRANSVLPLGEGPGLPLDEALGRITDWYGHRGLPAYIQVSTGAEGTQELLAAELAERGWVREVPVEVRIAALAPLADAEGGPGRVRLTRTVGDGWLARYQRSAGSAGSAGSASSASSAGSPGPGSSGPGPEVLQVLGSGPSVWFATVPAEAVQPEAAAGPGETAG
;
A
#
# COMPACT_ATOMS: atom_id res chain seq x y z
N MET A 1 9.40 -21.81 -52.04
CA MET A 1 9.94 -22.03 -50.69
C MET A 1 9.18 -21.05 -49.81
N ASP A 2 8.03 -21.50 -49.32
CA ASP A 2 6.99 -20.64 -48.73
C ASP A 2 7.25 -20.48 -47.23
N PHE A 3 7.53 -19.25 -46.81
CA PHE A 3 7.56 -18.89 -45.40
C PHE A 3 6.15 -18.49 -44.95
N ILE A 4 5.54 -19.39 -44.17
CA ILE A 4 4.23 -19.26 -43.56
C ILE A 4 4.19 -18.00 -42.69
N THR A 5 3.59 -16.93 -43.20
CA THR A 5 3.34 -15.68 -42.47
C THR A 5 1.84 -15.60 -42.18
N GLY A 6 1.35 -16.45 -41.29
CA GLY A 6 -0.08 -16.63 -41.02
C GLY A 6 -0.37 -16.82 -39.54
N GLY A 7 0.16 -15.97 -38.68
CA GLY A 7 -0.27 -15.92 -37.29
C GLY A 7 -1.59 -15.17 -37.19
N GLN A 8 -2.67 -15.83 -36.74
CA GLN A 8 -3.93 -15.14 -36.46
C GLN A 8 -3.70 -14.06 -35.40
N LEU A 9 -3.93 -12.81 -35.78
CA LEU A 9 -3.97 -11.66 -34.87
C LEU A 9 -5.26 -11.79 -34.05
N THR A 10 -5.14 -12.27 -32.82
CA THR A 10 -6.29 -12.47 -31.94
C THR A 10 -5.96 -11.99 -30.53
N VAL A 11 -6.84 -11.17 -29.98
CA VAL A 11 -6.78 -10.72 -28.60
C VAL A 11 -7.60 -11.67 -27.74
N ARG A 12 -6.92 -12.48 -26.91
CA ARG A 12 -7.49 -13.44 -25.96
C ARG A 12 -7.22 -13.04 -24.51
N ILE A 13 -7.08 -11.74 -24.27
CA ILE A 13 -6.90 -11.15 -22.95
C ILE A 13 -7.94 -10.05 -22.76
N THR A 14 -8.37 -9.82 -21.53
CA THR A 14 -9.29 -8.74 -21.16
C THR A 14 -8.79 -8.04 -19.88
N ALA A 15 -9.51 -7.01 -19.43
CA ALA A 15 -9.22 -6.35 -18.16
C ALA A 15 -9.24 -7.30 -16.94
N THR A 16 -9.92 -8.45 -17.02
CA THR A 16 -9.93 -9.45 -15.93
C THR A 16 -8.60 -10.20 -15.81
N ASP A 17 -7.71 -10.07 -16.79
CA ASP A 17 -6.38 -10.69 -16.78
C ASP A 17 -5.31 -9.79 -16.14
N VAL A 18 -5.69 -8.64 -15.58
CA VAL A 18 -4.78 -7.81 -14.76
C VAL A 18 -4.20 -8.65 -13.62
N GLY A 19 -2.88 -8.57 -13.45
CA GLY A 19 -2.09 -9.39 -12.55
C GLY A 19 -1.48 -10.64 -13.21
N LYS A 20 -1.98 -11.06 -14.38
CA LYS A 20 -1.43 -12.21 -15.12
C LYS A 20 -0.27 -11.79 -16.02
N ARG A 21 0.61 -12.75 -16.32
CA ARG A 21 1.66 -12.58 -17.32
C ARG A 21 1.04 -12.71 -18.72
N VAL A 22 1.29 -11.75 -19.58
CA VAL A 22 0.74 -11.68 -20.93
C VAL A 22 1.86 -11.53 -21.96
N SER A 23 1.60 -12.04 -23.16
CA SER A 23 2.36 -11.73 -24.38
C SER A 23 1.44 -10.97 -25.32
N VAL A 24 1.87 -9.78 -25.70
CA VAL A 24 1.05 -8.77 -26.36
C VAL A 24 1.78 -8.30 -27.60
N ARG A 25 1.12 -8.32 -28.76
CA ARG A 25 1.61 -7.73 -30.00
C ARG A 25 0.91 -6.41 -30.22
N ARG A 26 1.70 -5.35 -30.42
CA ARG A 26 1.19 -3.99 -30.68
C ARG A 26 1.68 -3.43 -32.01
N LEU A 27 0.86 -2.59 -32.62
CA LEU A 27 1.22 -1.75 -33.75
C LEU A 27 2.00 -0.52 -33.23
N VAL A 28 3.11 -0.18 -33.88
CA VAL A 28 3.99 0.95 -33.49
C VAL A 28 4.00 2.08 -34.52
N ASP A 29 3.64 1.77 -35.76
CA ASP A 29 3.68 2.72 -36.87
C ASP A 29 2.49 2.46 -37.79
N ALA A 30 1.39 3.15 -37.53
CA ALA A 30 0.12 3.01 -38.27
C ALA A 30 0.06 3.88 -39.54
N GLY A 31 1.12 4.66 -39.82
CA GLY A 31 1.15 5.65 -40.91
C GLY A 31 2.27 5.46 -41.95
N GLY A 32 3.12 4.44 -41.79
CA GLY A 32 4.18 4.11 -42.75
C GLY A 32 3.73 3.12 -43.83
N PRO A 33 4.48 2.97 -44.93
CA PRO A 33 4.16 2.02 -46.02
C PRO A 33 4.20 0.55 -45.59
N VAL A 34 4.74 0.24 -44.40
CA VAL A 34 4.76 -1.10 -43.80
C VAL A 34 4.36 -0.98 -42.34
N GLU A 35 3.30 -1.68 -41.95
CA GLU A 35 2.88 -1.79 -40.55
C GLU A 35 3.98 -2.45 -39.72
N LYS A 36 4.44 -1.76 -38.66
CA LYS A 36 5.45 -2.28 -37.74
C LYS A 36 4.81 -2.82 -36.48
N PHE A 37 5.01 -4.10 -36.22
CA PHE A 37 4.58 -4.76 -35.00
C PHE A 37 5.73 -4.94 -34.01
N THR A 38 5.44 -4.79 -32.72
CA THR A 38 6.37 -5.17 -31.65
C THR A 38 5.69 -6.04 -30.62
N ASP A 39 6.44 -6.99 -30.08
CA ASP A 39 5.96 -7.88 -29.03
C ASP A 39 6.44 -7.40 -27.65
N VAL A 40 5.55 -7.50 -26.67
CA VAL A 40 5.77 -7.14 -25.27
C VAL A 40 5.37 -8.32 -24.41
N VAL A 41 6.28 -8.76 -23.55
CA VAL A 41 6.01 -9.81 -22.56
C VAL A 41 6.25 -9.25 -21.16
N GLY A 42 5.24 -9.37 -20.30
CA GLY A 42 5.29 -8.83 -18.95
C GLY A 42 4.02 -9.14 -18.18
N VAL A 43 3.88 -8.54 -16.99
CA VAL A 43 2.65 -8.61 -16.20
C VAL A 43 1.71 -7.48 -16.64
N LEU A 44 0.46 -7.80 -16.95
CA LEU A 44 -0.57 -6.79 -17.20
C LEU A 44 -0.89 -6.11 -15.86
N THR A 45 -0.39 -4.89 -15.65
CA THR A 45 -0.52 -4.17 -14.36
C THR A 45 -1.68 -3.20 -14.33
N SER A 46 -2.18 -2.77 -15.49
CA SER A 46 -3.45 -2.07 -15.60
C SER A 46 -4.09 -2.27 -16.98
N TRP A 47 -5.41 -2.16 -17.04
CA TRP A 47 -6.20 -1.96 -18.24
C TRP A 47 -7.36 -1.03 -17.87
N ASP A 48 -7.18 0.26 -18.11
CA ASP A 48 -8.14 1.32 -17.79
C ASP A 48 -8.13 2.39 -18.89
N ALA A 49 -9.27 3.07 -19.07
CA ALA A 49 -9.40 4.19 -20.01
C ALA A 49 -8.83 3.93 -21.43
N GLY A 50 -9.00 2.71 -21.95
CA GLY A 50 -8.49 2.31 -23.27
C GLY A 50 -6.97 2.13 -23.37
N VAL A 51 -6.27 1.98 -22.24
CA VAL A 51 -4.80 1.81 -22.20
C VAL A 51 -4.42 0.62 -21.34
N LEU A 52 -3.63 -0.29 -21.92
CA LEU A 52 -2.98 -1.38 -21.22
C LEU A 52 -1.60 -0.93 -20.71
N ARG A 53 -1.26 -1.33 -19.49
CA ARG A 53 0.09 -1.20 -18.93
C ARG A 53 0.67 -2.58 -18.70
N VAL A 54 1.80 -2.87 -19.34
CA VAL A 54 2.53 -4.12 -19.17
C VAL A 54 3.89 -3.83 -18.56
N THR A 55 4.12 -4.35 -17.34
CA THR A 55 5.40 -4.23 -16.67
C THR A 55 6.29 -5.40 -17.07
N ARG A 56 7.39 -5.10 -17.75
CA ARG A 56 8.39 -6.09 -18.16
C ARG A 56 9.16 -6.61 -16.96
N ARG A 57 9.89 -7.72 -17.16
CA ARG A 57 10.79 -8.30 -16.14
C ARG A 57 11.84 -7.30 -15.64
N THR A 58 12.23 -6.33 -16.46
CA THR A 58 13.18 -5.27 -16.13
C THR A 58 12.60 -4.18 -15.23
N GLY A 59 11.29 -4.20 -14.96
CA GLY A 59 10.58 -3.12 -14.27
C GLY A 59 10.08 -2.01 -15.20
N GLU A 60 10.51 -2.01 -16.47
CA GLU A 60 10.01 -1.09 -17.50
C GLU A 60 8.50 -1.25 -17.69
N ILE A 61 7.75 -0.14 -17.62
CA ILE A 61 6.31 -0.11 -17.87
C ILE A 61 6.09 0.30 -19.32
N VAL A 62 5.53 -0.62 -20.11
CA VAL A 62 5.13 -0.34 -21.50
C VAL A 62 3.66 0.02 -21.52
N ARG A 63 3.34 1.21 -22.02
CA ARG A 63 1.98 1.70 -22.25
C ARG A 63 1.53 1.33 -23.66
N ILE A 64 0.38 0.69 -23.79
CA ILE A 64 -0.16 0.21 -25.07
C ILE A 64 -1.60 0.70 -25.19
N PRO A 65 -1.90 1.63 -26.12
CA PRO A 65 -3.28 1.96 -26.46
C PRO A 65 -4.03 0.70 -26.91
N GLU A 66 -5.26 0.52 -26.45
CA GLU A 66 -6.10 -0.62 -26.83
C GLU A 66 -6.34 -0.68 -28.35
N SER A 67 -6.42 0.48 -29.00
CA SER A 67 -6.48 0.58 -30.46
C SER A 67 -5.24 0.07 -31.20
N ALA A 68 -4.09 -0.01 -30.51
CA ALA A 68 -2.85 -0.53 -31.07
C ALA A 68 -2.62 -2.02 -30.76
N LEU A 69 -3.51 -2.65 -29.99
CA LEU A 69 -3.42 -4.06 -29.59
C LEU A 69 -3.95 -4.98 -30.69
N VAL A 70 -3.07 -5.77 -31.31
CA VAL A 70 -3.46 -6.66 -32.41
C VAL A 70 -3.49 -8.13 -32.04
N ALA A 71 -2.71 -8.54 -31.03
CA ALA A 71 -2.81 -9.87 -30.47
C ALA A 71 -2.43 -9.87 -29.00
N GLY A 72 -3.03 -10.76 -28.23
CA GLY A 72 -2.74 -10.88 -26.81
C GLY A 72 -3.12 -12.26 -26.29
N LYS A 73 -2.26 -12.87 -25.49
CA LYS A 73 -2.60 -14.09 -24.76
C LYS A 73 -2.00 -14.07 -23.37
N VAL A 74 -2.71 -14.68 -22.43
CA VAL A 74 -2.10 -15.07 -21.15
C VAL A 74 -1.03 -16.11 -21.44
N VAL A 75 0.14 -15.93 -20.83
CA VAL A 75 1.25 -16.89 -20.91
C VAL A 75 1.54 -17.43 -19.51
N PRO A 76 2.12 -18.63 -19.38
CA PRO A 76 2.48 -19.17 -18.07
C PRO A 76 3.29 -18.16 -17.25
N ALA A 77 2.98 -18.08 -15.96
CA ALA A 77 3.74 -17.26 -15.02
C ALA A 77 5.23 -17.57 -15.18
N ALA A 78 6.07 -16.54 -15.12
CA ALA A 78 7.50 -16.79 -15.05
C ALA A 78 7.74 -17.64 -13.79
N PRO A 79 8.57 -18.70 -13.85
CA PRO A 79 8.84 -19.54 -12.69
C PRO A 79 9.17 -18.66 -11.49
N ALA A 80 8.48 -18.88 -10.39
CA ALA A 80 8.74 -18.18 -9.15
C ALA A 80 10.22 -18.32 -8.82
N ARG A 81 10.93 -17.20 -8.64
CA ARG A 81 12.27 -17.26 -8.08
C ARG A 81 12.12 -17.92 -6.71
N ARG A 82 12.77 -19.07 -6.51
CA ARG A 82 12.83 -19.79 -5.21
C ARG A 82 13.62 -19.01 -4.14
N ARG A 83 14.10 -17.81 -4.47
CA ARG A 83 14.78 -16.91 -3.54
C ARG A 83 13.72 -15.98 -2.95
N GLY A 84 13.78 -15.79 -1.62
CA GLY A 84 12.87 -14.92 -0.88
C GLY A 84 12.81 -13.48 -1.43
N PRO A 85 11.91 -12.65 -0.90
CA PRO A 85 11.68 -11.32 -1.44
C PRO A 85 12.98 -10.50 -1.49
N ALA A 86 13.30 -9.94 -2.66
CA ALA A 86 14.58 -9.26 -2.91
C ALA A 86 14.55 -7.77 -2.55
N ALA A 87 13.57 -7.32 -1.76
CA ALA A 87 13.41 -5.92 -1.41
C ALA A 87 14.31 -5.57 -0.22
N SER A 88 15.14 -4.54 -0.39
CA SER A 88 15.89 -3.92 0.71
C SER A 88 14.97 -3.18 1.66
N ALA A 89 15.39 -2.98 2.92
CA ALA A 89 14.63 -2.19 3.89
C ALA A 89 14.30 -0.79 3.37
N ARG A 90 15.27 -0.13 2.71
CA ARG A 90 15.11 1.19 2.10
C ARG A 90 14.05 1.20 1.00
N GLU A 91 13.94 0.14 0.19
CA GLU A 91 12.87 0.02 -0.80
C GLU A 91 11.51 -0.19 -0.14
N LEU A 92 11.44 -1.00 0.93
CA LEU A 92 10.22 -1.24 1.68
C LEU A 92 9.71 0.05 2.34
N ASP A 93 10.59 0.84 2.97
CA ASP A 93 10.22 2.14 3.56
C ASP A 93 9.66 3.11 2.53
N ARG A 94 10.30 3.20 1.35
CA ARG A 94 9.80 4.01 0.23
C ARG A 94 8.44 3.55 -0.26
N VAL A 95 8.25 2.24 -0.43
CA VAL A 95 6.98 1.66 -0.89
C VAL A 95 5.88 1.88 0.16
N ALA A 96 6.18 1.65 1.44
CA ALA A 96 5.25 1.85 2.55
C ALA A 96 4.81 3.31 2.67
N ALA A 97 5.74 4.26 2.54
CA ALA A 97 5.42 5.69 2.55
C ALA A 97 4.49 6.09 1.40
N ARG A 98 4.70 5.52 0.20
CA ARG A 98 3.80 5.77 -0.95
C ARG A 98 2.41 5.14 -0.78
N ALA A 99 2.28 4.11 0.04
CA ALA A 99 0.99 3.46 0.29
C ALA A 99 0.08 4.27 1.23
N TRP A 100 0.67 5.11 2.09
CA TRP A 100 -0.01 6.00 3.03
C TRP A 100 0.57 7.41 2.89
N PRO A 101 0.24 8.12 1.81
CA PRO A 101 0.79 9.45 1.55
C PRO A 101 0.31 10.44 2.63
N PRO A 102 1.16 11.42 3.01
CA PRO A 102 0.77 12.45 3.94
C PRO A 102 -0.15 13.50 3.29
N VAL A 103 -0.81 14.30 4.14
CA VAL A 103 -1.58 15.47 3.70
C VAL A 103 -0.64 16.64 3.40
N GLU A 104 0.37 16.82 4.24
CA GLU A 104 1.44 17.82 4.10
C GLU A 104 2.81 17.14 4.11
N SER A 105 3.72 17.60 3.27
CA SER A 105 5.10 17.13 3.25
C SER A 105 6.08 18.25 2.97
N GLU A 106 7.25 18.17 3.61
CA GLU A 106 8.36 19.10 3.40
C GLU A 106 9.68 18.33 3.34
N SER A 107 10.60 18.77 2.49
CA SER A 107 11.95 18.20 2.42
C SER A 107 12.89 18.89 3.41
N LEU A 108 13.68 18.09 4.13
CA LEU A 108 14.81 18.55 4.94
C LEU A 108 16.04 17.77 4.48
N GLY A 109 16.80 18.35 3.55
CA GLY A 109 17.78 17.58 2.79
C GLY A 109 17.10 16.42 2.05
N ASP A 110 17.61 15.21 2.23
CA ASP A 110 16.96 14.01 1.67
C ASP A 110 15.82 13.48 2.54
N TRP A 111 15.72 13.94 3.79
CA TRP A 111 14.63 13.53 4.69
C TRP A 111 13.31 14.16 4.26
N THR A 112 12.22 13.46 4.53
CA THR A 112 10.86 13.96 4.27
C THR A 112 10.10 14.09 5.57
N LEU A 113 9.70 15.30 5.92
CA LEU A 113 8.76 15.60 7.00
C LEU A 113 7.35 15.36 6.47
N ARG A 114 6.49 14.74 7.28
CA ARG A 114 5.17 14.26 6.84
C ARG A 114 4.14 14.51 7.94
N ALA A 115 3.03 15.17 7.60
CA ALA A 115 1.92 15.41 8.50
C ALA A 115 0.59 15.08 7.83
N ALA A 116 -0.34 14.61 8.63
CA ALA A 116 -1.71 14.28 8.27
C ALA A 116 -2.62 14.40 9.50
N GLY A 117 -2.58 15.56 10.18
CA GLY A 117 -3.45 15.86 11.33
C GLY A 117 -3.34 14.87 12.50
N GLY A 118 -2.18 14.23 12.69
CA GLY A 118 -1.98 13.17 13.69
C GLY A 118 -2.53 11.79 13.26
N PHE A 119 -3.22 11.71 12.12
CA PHE A 119 -3.78 10.47 11.61
C PHE A 119 -2.74 9.56 10.93
N THR A 120 -2.37 8.58 11.74
CA THR A 120 -1.35 7.55 11.63
C THR A 120 0.08 8.05 11.69
N ARG A 121 0.87 7.43 12.56
CA ARG A 121 2.33 7.64 12.64
C ARG A 121 3.05 7.35 11.32
N ARG A 122 2.48 6.51 10.44
CA ARG A 122 3.04 6.23 9.10
C ARG A 122 2.96 7.44 8.17
N ALA A 123 1.94 8.27 8.29
CA ALA A 123 1.78 9.51 7.52
C ALA A 123 2.14 10.77 8.35
N ASN A 124 2.36 10.61 9.66
CA ASN A 124 2.74 11.65 10.62
C ASN A 124 4.09 11.29 11.29
N SER A 125 5.15 11.26 10.49
CA SER A 125 6.53 11.06 10.98
C SER A 125 7.54 11.43 9.90
N VAL A 126 8.71 11.88 10.35
CA VAL A 126 9.87 12.08 9.49
C VAL A 126 10.27 10.74 8.89
N LEU A 127 10.56 10.74 7.60
CA LEU A 127 11.06 9.60 6.85
C LEU A 127 12.52 9.89 6.46
N PRO A 128 13.51 9.38 7.23
CA PRO A 128 14.92 9.69 7.06
C PRO A 128 15.60 8.83 5.99
N LEU A 129 15.09 8.89 4.76
CA LEU A 129 15.71 8.20 3.62
C LEU A 129 16.74 9.10 2.96
N GLY A 130 17.81 8.54 2.39
CA GLY A 130 18.87 9.35 1.78
C GLY A 130 20.12 9.42 2.61
N GLU A 131 20.97 10.39 2.29
CA GLU A 131 22.26 10.60 2.95
C GLU A 131 22.09 11.30 4.30
N GLY A 132 21.04 12.12 4.46
CA GLY A 132 20.81 12.84 5.71
C GLY A 132 19.95 14.09 5.54
N PRO A 133 19.83 14.89 6.61
CA PRO A 133 19.07 16.13 6.57
C PRO A 133 19.82 17.28 5.86
N GLY A 134 21.09 17.11 5.51
CA GLY A 134 21.92 18.15 4.87
C GLY A 134 22.49 19.20 5.83
N LEU A 135 22.31 19.00 7.13
CA LEU A 135 22.80 19.84 8.24
C LEU A 135 23.11 18.95 9.46
N PRO A 136 23.80 19.46 10.49
CA PRO A 136 24.05 18.70 11.71
C PRO A 136 22.75 18.16 12.34
N LEU A 137 22.81 16.96 12.90
CA LEU A 137 21.63 16.27 13.41
C LEU A 137 20.88 17.09 14.47
N ASP A 138 21.58 17.74 15.39
CA ASP A 138 20.96 18.57 16.42
C ASP A 138 20.14 19.74 15.85
N GLU A 139 20.67 20.41 14.82
CA GLU A 139 19.94 21.47 14.14
C GLU A 139 18.74 20.91 13.37
N ALA A 140 18.88 19.72 12.76
CA ALA A 140 17.77 19.06 12.08
C ALA A 140 16.65 18.67 13.05
N LEU A 141 16.98 18.16 14.23
CA LEU A 141 16.00 17.79 15.26
C LEU A 141 15.27 19.02 15.82
N GLY A 142 15.96 20.16 15.94
CA GLY A 142 15.33 21.45 16.25
C GLY A 142 14.27 21.82 15.21
N ARG A 143 14.65 21.85 13.92
CA ARG A 143 13.72 22.16 12.82
C ARG A 143 12.54 21.19 12.74
N ILE A 144 12.79 19.89 12.95
CA ILE A 144 11.75 18.86 12.98
C ILE A 144 10.76 19.17 14.12
N THR A 145 11.26 19.42 15.32
CA THR A 145 10.42 19.71 16.49
C THR A 145 9.57 20.94 16.28
N ASP A 146 10.16 22.02 15.74
CA ASP A 146 9.44 23.24 15.41
C ASP A 146 8.37 22.99 14.34
N TRP A 147 8.69 22.25 13.29
CA TRP A 147 7.76 21.98 12.19
C TRP A 147 6.49 21.23 12.63
N TYR A 148 6.65 20.23 13.51
CA TYR A 148 5.50 19.54 14.11
C TYR A 148 4.82 20.41 15.18
N GLY A 149 5.58 21.18 15.96
CA GLY A 149 5.07 22.07 17.00
C GLY A 149 4.14 23.16 16.47
N HIS A 150 4.47 23.79 15.33
CA HIS A 150 3.59 24.75 14.66
C HIS A 150 2.24 24.16 14.24
N ARG A 151 2.17 22.83 14.11
CA ARG A 151 0.94 22.08 13.77
C ARG A 151 0.24 21.48 15.00
N GLY A 152 0.77 21.73 16.20
CA GLY A 152 0.27 21.10 17.42
C GLY A 152 0.42 19.57 17.44
N LEU A 153 1.39 19.05 16.70
CA LEU A 153 1.64 17.61 16.57
C LEU A 153 2.91 17.21 17.33
N PRO A 154 2.98 15.98 17.88
CA PRO A 154 4.24 15.42 18.36
C PRO A 154 5.16 15.11 17.17
N ALA A 155 6.46 15.35 17.36
CA ALA A 155 7.47 14.94 16.39
C ALA A 155 7.78 13.45 16.52
N TYR A 156 7.69 12.72 15.41
CA TYR A 156 8.09 11.32 15.32
C TYR A 156 9.06 11.12 14.16
N ILE A 157 9.96 10.14 14.29
CA ILE A 157 10.89 9.73 13.25
C ILE A 157 10.71 8.23 13.01
N GLN A 158 10.42 7.83 11.78
CA GLN A 158 10.32 6.42 11.39
C GLN A 158 11.73 5.87 11.16
N VAL A 159 12.23 5.08 12.12
CA VAL A 159 13.56 4.49 12.06
C VAL A 159 13.44 2.98 11.85
N SER A 160 13.98 2.50 10.73
CA SER A 160 14.09 1.07 10.43
C SER A 160 15.38 0.53 11.02
N THR A 161 15.34 -0.64 11.67
CA THR A 161 16.51 -1.30 12.30
C THR A 161 16.39 -2.81 12.17
N GLY A 162 17.50 -3.53 12.30
CA GLY A 162 17.52 -4.99 12.41
C GLY A 162 17.68 -5.71 11.07
N ALA A 163 18.14 -5.03 10.03
CA ALA A 163 18.46 -5.62 8.74
C ALA A 163 19.71 -4.97 8.12
N GLU A 164 20.20 -5.52 7.01
CA GLU A 164 21.29 -4.87 6.29
C GLU A 164 20.83 -3.53 5.68
N GLY A 165 21.64 -2.48 5.85
CA GLY A 165 21.35 -1.14 5.30
C GLY A 165 20.23 -0.38 6.01
N THR A 166 19.89 -0.77 7.25
CA THR A 166 18.98 -0.01 8.11
C THR A 166 19.70 1.08 8.92
N GLN A 167 18.97 1.76 9.79
CA GLN A 167 19.34 3.05 10.40
C GLN A 167 19.83 2.88 11.84
N GLU A 168 20.65 1.86 12.11
CA GLU A 168 21.22 1.57 13.43
C GLU A 168 21.95 2.77 14.04
N LEU A 169 22.79 3.44 13.24
CA LEU A 169 23.56 4.60 13.69
C LEU A 169 22.65 5.78 14.05
N LEU A 170 21.66 6.08 13.21
CA LEU A 170 20.67 7.13 13.49
C LEU A 170 19.87 6.78 14.75
N ALA A 171 19.49 5.51 14.94
CA ALA A 171 18.78 5.08 16.15
C ALA A 171 19.60 5.33 17.42
N ALA A 172 20.91 5.07 17.38
CA ALA A 172 21.82 5.34 18.50
C ALA A 172 21.95 6.85 18.78
N GLU A 173 22.22 7.65 17.74
CA GLU A 173 22.35 9.11 17.85
C GLU A 173 21.08 9.79 18.40
N LEU A 174 19.91 9.27 18.03
CA LEU A 174 18.62 9.72 18.56
C LEU A 174 18.47 9.36 20.05
N ALA A 175 18.82 8.13 20.43
CA ALA A 175 18.74 7.68 21.82
C ALA A 175 19.66 8.48 22.75
N GLU A 176 20.87 8.81 22.31
CA GLU A 176 21.81 9.68 23.04
C GLU A 176 21.24 11.09 23.29
N ARG A 177 20.35 11.55 22.40
CA ARG A 177 19.66 12.84 22.49
C ARG A 177 18.30 12.76 23.21
N GLY A 178 18.02 11.65 23.88
CA GLY A 178 16.81 11.46 24.67
C GLY A 178 15.56 11.14 23.87
N TRP A 179 15.66 10.85 22.57
CA TRP A 179 14.52 10.34 21.80
C TRP A 179 14.21 8.91 22.22
N VAL A 180 12.95 8.65 22.52
CA VAL A 180 12.50 7.35 23.03
C VAL A 180 11.84 6.51 21.94
N ARG A 181 12.03 5.20 22.02
CA ARG A 181 11.35 4.24 21.14
C ARG A 181 9.88 4.10 21.55
N GLU A 182 9.02 4.85 20.86
CA GLU A 182 7.60 4.93 21.16
C GLU A 182 6.84 3.62 20.86
N VAL A 183 6.87 3.15 19.60
CA VAL A 183 6.19 1.90 19.19
C VAL A 183 7.04 1.12 18.20
N PRO A 184 7.41 -0.14 18.50
CA PRO A 184 8.05 -1.01 17.52
C PRO A 184 7.03 -1.52 16.49
N VAL A 185 7.45 -1.60 15.23
CA VAL A 185 6.65 -2.16 14.13
C VAL A 185 7.51 -3.18 13.40
N GLU A 186 6.97 -4.37 13.16
CA GLU A 186 7.64 -5.41 12.37
C GLU A 186 7.14 -5.34 10.92
N VAL A 187 8.07 -5.18 9.98
CA VAL A 187 7.78 -5.25 8.54
C VAL A 187 8.00 -6.68 8.06
N ARG A 188 6.93 -7.35 7.66
CA ARG A 188 6.98 -8.71 7.11
C ARG A 188 6.75 -8.70 5.62
N ILE A 189 7.55 -9.50 4.92
CA ILE A 189 7.48 -9.66 3.48
C ILE A 189 7.32 -11.14 3.14
N ALA A 190 6.54 -11.43 2.10
CA ALA A 190 6.30 -12.78 1.62
C ALA A 190 6.42 -12.80 0.09
N ALA A 191 6.84 -13.94 -0.45
CA ALA A 191 6.77 -14.16 -1.89
C ALA A 191 5.29 -14.29 -2.29
N LEU A 192 4.90 -13.62 -3.37
CA LEU A 192 3.52 -13.66 -3.87
C LEU A 192 3.19 -14.96 -4.62
N ALA A 193 4.17 -15.59 -5.25
CA ALA A 193 3.92 -16.78 -6.08
C ALA A 193 3.32 -17.96 -5.27
N PRO A 194 3.83 -18.32 -4.07
CA PRO A 194 3.17 -19.33 -3.25
C PRO A 194 1.72 -19.00 -2.88
N LEU A 195 1.36 -17.71 -2.78
CA LEU A 195 -0.02 -17.29 -2.50
C LEU A 195 -0.93 -17.44 -3.73
N ALA A 196 -0.38 -17.26 -4.94
CA ALA A 196 -1.13 -17.45 -6.19
C ALA A 196 -1.42 -18.92 -6.48
N ASP A 197 -0.53 -19.81 -6.04
CA ASP A 197 -0.64 -21.26 -6.23
C ASP A 197 -1.45 -21.96 -5.12
N ALA A 198 -1.87 -21.23 -4.08
CA ALA A 198 -2.63 -21.80 -2.98
C ALA A 198 -4.08 -22.16 -3.38
N GLU A 199 -4.48 -23.40 -3.15
CA GLU A 199 -5.87 -23.88 -3.30
C GLU A 199 -6.79 -23.16 -2.30
N GLY A 200 -8.00 -22.78 -2.73
CA GLY A 200 -8.95 -22.05 -1.89
C GLY A 200 -8.80 -20.53 -1.95
N GLY A 201 -8.88 -19.98 -3.17
CA GLY A 201 -8.76 -18.55 -3.47
C GLY A 201 -9.61 -17.62 -2.57
N PRO A 202 -9.49 -16.29 -2.71
CA PRO A 202 -9.95 -15.31 -1.71
C PRO A 202 -11.48 -15.15 -1.65
N GLY A 203 -12.29 -16.19 -1.85
CA GLY A 203 -13.76 -16.14 -2.00
C GLY A 203 -14.51 -15.48 -0.84
N ARG A 204 -13.87 -15.31 0.32
CA ARG A 204 -14.40 -14.55 1.46
C ARG A 204 -13.99 -13.08 1.50
N VAL A 205 -12.93 -12.68 0.78
CA VAL A 205 -12.44 -11.30 0.77
C VAL A 205 -13.24 -10.49 -0.23
N ARG A 206 -13.94 -9.47 0.27
CA ARG A 206 -14.58 -8.46 -0.59
C ARG A 206 -13.63 -7.28 -0.74
N LEU A 207 -13.35 -6.92 -1.99
CA LEU A 207 -12.54 -5.77 -2.36
C LEU A 207 -13.45 -4.66 -2.88
N THR A 208 -13.19 -3.43 -2.43
CA THR A 208 -13.89 -2.24 -2.89
C THR A 208 -12.88 -1.13 -3.20
N ARG A 209 -13.26 -0.19 -4.07
CA ARG A 209 -12.42 0.98 -4.42
C ARG A 209 -12.71 2.21 -3.57
N THR A 210 -13.79 2.16 -2.78
CA THR A 210 -14.27 3.26 -1.95
C THR A 210 -14.30 2.82 -0.50
N VAL A 211 -13.92 3.72 0.41
CA VAL A 211 -14.06 3.45 1.84
C VAL A 211 -15.54 3.59 2.21
N GLY A 212 -16.18 2.48 2.60
CA GLY A 212 -17.58 2.49 3.04
C GLY A 212 -17.72 2.52 4.56
N ASP A 213 -18.89 2.92 5.06
CA ASP A 213 -19.17 3.03 6.50
C ASP A 213 -18.91 1.71 7.25
N GLY A 214 -19.25 0.57 6.63
CA GLY A 214 -18.98 -0.75 7.20
C GLY A 214 -17.49 -1.08 7.31
N TRP A 215 -16.63 -0.50 6.47
CA TRP A 215 -15.18 -0.63 6.59
C TRP A 215 -14.65 0.31 7.68
N LEU A 216 -15.12 1.57 7.70
CA LEU A 216 -14.73 2.57 8.72
C LEU A 216 -15.09 2.10 10.14
N ALA A 217 -16.28 1.54 10.32
CA ALA A 217 -16.73 0.98 11.60
C ALA A 217 -15.79 -0.13 12.13
N ARG A 218 -15.13 -0.88 11.23
CA ARG A 218 -14.17 -1.93 11.58
C ARG A 218 -12.74 -1.40 11.76
N TYR A 219 -12.39 -0.34 11.06
CA TYR A 219 -11.02 0.17 11.03
C TYR A 219 -10.58 0.76 12.38
N GLN A 220 -11.53 1.20 13.23
CA GLN A 220 -11.36 1.53 14.66
C GLN A 220 -10.13 2.40 15.04
N ARG A 221 -9.50 3.08 14.08
CA ARG A 221 -8.54 4.17 14.33
C ARG A 221 -9.15 5.56 14.05
N SER A 222 -10.46 5.62 13.81
CA SER A 222 -11.22 6.86 13.66
C SER A 222 -11.89 7.31 14.97
N ALA A 223 -11.80 6.53 16.04
CA ALA A 223 -12.28 6.92 17.36
C ALA A 223 -11.18 6.61 18.37
N GLY A 224 -10.71 7.63 19.09
CA GLY A 224 -9.98 7.39 20.33
C GLY A 224 -10.90 6.63 21.27
N SER A 225 -10.58 5.38 21.57
CA SER A 225 -11.25 4.64 22.65
C SER A 225 -10.21 4.29 23.71
N ALA A 226 -10.31 5.02 24.81
CA ALA A 226 -9.91 4.57 26.12
C ALA A 226 -10.59 3.22 26.46
N GLY A 227 -9.86 2.37 27.19
CA GLY A 227 -10.45 1.37 28.07
C GLY A 227 -10.00 -0.09 27.91
N SER A 228 -8.83 -0.45 28.45
CA SER A 228 -8.77 -1.46 29.52
C SER A 228 -7.52 -1.26 30.39
N ALA A 229 -7.79 -1.00 31.67
CA ALA A 229 -6.95 -0.67 32.84
C ALA A 229 -5.52 -1.26 32.93
N GLY A 230 -4.57 -0.42 33.37
CA GLY A 230 -3.27 -0.87 33.91
C GLY A 230 -2.17 0.20 34.09
N SER A 231 -2.35 1.12 35.05
CA SER A 231 -1.33 1.99 35.69
C SER A 231 -0.78 3.22 34.93
N ALA A 232 -0.80 4.34 35.65
CA ALA A 232 -0.59 5.71 35.21
C ALA A 232 0.87 6.13 35.02
N SER A 233 1.12 7.01 34.05
CA SER A 233 1.79 8.28 34.29
C SER A 233 1.35 9.31 33.23
N SER A 234 1.16 10.54 33.70
CA SER A 234 0.37 11.60 33.10
C SER A 234 1.18 12.56 32.23
N ALA A 235 0.69 12.84 31.03
CA ALA A 235 0.81 14.15 30.40
C ALA A 235 -0.39 14.37 29.47
N SER A 236 -1.32 15.21 29.91
CA SER A 236 -2.46 15.68 29.13
C SER A 236 -2.00 16.69 28.08
N SER A 237 -2.46 16.57 26.83
CA SER A 237 -2.48 17.70 25.90
C SER A 237 -3.57 17.56 24.82
N ALA A 238 -4.27 18.69 24.64
CA ALA A 238 -5.02 19.17 23.48
C ALA A 238 -6.32 18.46 23.05
N GLY A 239 -7.45 19.09 23.43
CA GLY A 239 -8.60 19.31 22.55
C GLY A 239 -9.58 18.14 22.36
N SER A 240 -10.53 17.99 23.27
CA SER A 240 -11.74 17.20 23.01
C SER A 240 -12.55 17.82 21.86
N PRO A 241 -12.90 17.07 20.79
CA PRO A 241 -13.91 17.52 19.85
C PRO A 241 -15.28 17.44 20.53
N GLY A 242 -16.08 18.50 20.37
CA GLY A 242 -17.45 18.56 20.89
C GLY A 242 -18.34 17.43 20.34
N PRO A 243 -19.45 17.10 21.01
CA PRO A 243 -20.30 16.00 20.64
C PRO A 243 -21.03 16.33 19.34
N GLY A 244 -20.63 15.72 18.20
CA GLY A 244 -21.33 15.97 16.94
C GLY A 244 -20.83 15.31 15.66
N SER A 245 -19.57 14.84 15.55
CA SER A 245 -19.09 14.21 14.30
C SER A 245 -18.75 12.74 14.50
N SER A 246 -19.69 11.84 14.21
CA SER A 246 -19.51 10.38 14.25
C SER A 246 -18.78 9.82 13.01
N GLY A 247 -17.94 10.61 12.36
CA GLY A 247 -17.23 10.26 11.13
C GLY A 247 -15.74 10.56 11.19
N PRO A 248 -14.90 9.88 10.40
CA PRO A 248 -13.48 10.21 10.30
C PRO A 248 -13.28 11.66 9.83
N GLY A 249 -12.30 12.35 10.41
CA GLY A 249 -11.92 13.70 9.97
C GLY A 249 -11.44 13.73 8.50
N PRO A 250 -11.45 14.91 7.84
CA PRO A 250 -11.10 15.03 6.43
C PRO A 250 -9.68 14.52 6.11
N GLU A 251 -8.73 14.69 7.01
CA GLU A 251 -7.34 14.21 6.87
C GLU A 251 -7.29 12.68 6.78
N VAL A 252 -8.18 11.98 7.50
CA VAL A 252 -8.27 10.52 7.48
C VAL A 252 -8.71 10.01 6.12
N LEU A 253 -9.78 10.60 5.58
CA LEU A 253 -10.31 10.23 4.27
C LEU A 253 -9.31 10.55 3.16
N GLN A 254 -8.61 11.68 3.28
CA GLN A 254 -7.57 12.06 2.33
C GLN A 254 -6.45 11.04 2.32
N VAL A 255 -5.88 10.67 3.48
CA VAL A 255 -4.82 9.66 3.56
C VAL A 255 -5.28 8.30 3.01
N LEU A 256 -6.50 7.87 3.36
CA LEU A 256 -7.05 6.59 2.89
C LEU A 256 -7.31 6.58 1.37
N GLY A 257 -7.68 7.73 0.78
CA GLY A 257 -8.09 7.84 -0.62
C GLY A 257 -6.98 8.22 -1.61
N SER A 258 -5.80 8.63 -1.15
CA SER A 258 -4.78 9.25 -2.01
C SER A 258 -3.63 8.32 -2.44
N GLY A 259 -3.62 7.06 -1.99
CA GLY A 259 -2.62 6.08 -2.42
C GLY A 259 -2.74 5.65 -3.90
N PRO A 260 -1.67 5.11 -4.54
CA PRO A 260 -1.68 4.72 -5.95
C PRO A 260 -2.54 3.48 -6.27
N SER A 261 -2.91 2.69 -5.25
CA SER A 261 -3.70 1.47 -5.38
C SER A 261 -4.63 1.31 -4.18
N VAL A 262 -5.63 2.19 -4.05
CA VAL A 262 -6.57 2.11 -2.94
C VAL A 262 -7.61 1.01 -3.20
N TRP A 263 -7.39 -0.13 -2.56
CA TRP A 263 -8.39 -1.18 -2.40
C TRP A 263 -8.64 -1.38 -0.91
N PHE A 264 -9.92 -1.41 -0.54
CA PHE A 264 -10.35 -1.73 0.81
C PHE A 264 -10.85 -3.16 0.84
N ALA A 265 -10.20 -3.99 1.64
CA ALA A 265 -10.55 -5.38 1.84
C ALA A 265 -11.36 -5.56 3.12
N THR A 266 -12.42 -6.36 3.05
CA THR A 266 -13.17 -6.85 4.22
C THR A 266 -13.35 -8.35 4.14
N VAL A 267 -13.30 -9.02 5.29
CA VAL A 267 -13.76 -10.41 5.43
C VAL A 267 -15.07 -10.37 6.22
N PRO A 268 -16.22 -10.73 5.62
CA PRO A 268 -17.47 -10.84 6.35
C PRO A 268 -17.34 -11.91 7.45
N ALA A 269 -17.90 -11.63 8.63
CA ALA A 269 -18.14 -12.67 9.61
C ALA A 269 -19.10 -13.70 9.01
N GLU A 270 -18.93 -14.99 9.34
CA GLU A 270 -19.97 -15.97 9.04
C GLU A 270 -21.24 -15.58 9.79
N ALA A 271 -22.39 -15.68 9.11
CA ALA A 271 -23.67 -15.53 9.80
C ALA A 271 -23.76 -16.66 10.82
N VAL A 272 -23.72 -16.32 12.11
CA VAL A 272 -24.12 -17.25 13.15
C VAL A 272 -25.59 -17.55 12.88
N GLN A 273 -25.89 -18.77 12.44
CA GLN A 273 -27.28 -19.23 12.41
C GLN A 273 -27.78 -19.15 13.85
N PRO A 274 -28.91 -18.48 14.12
CA PRO A 274 -29.49 -18.54 15.45
C PRO A 274 -29.77 -20.03 15.73
N GLU A 275 -29.17 -20.56 16.80
CA GLU A 275 -29.60 -21.84 17.35
C GLU A 275 -31.11 -21.78 17.47
N ALA A 276 -31.80 -22.70 16.80
CA ALA A 276 -33.22 -22.89 16.98
C ALA A 276 -33.45 -23.07 18.47
N ALA A 277 -34.14 -22.10 19.08
CA ALA A 277 -34.57 -22.20 20.46
C ALA A 277 -35.32 -23.52 20.62
N ALA A 278 -34.67 -24.49 21.28
CA ALA A 278 -35.35 -25.67 21.78
C ALA A 278 -36.37 -25.16 22.79
N GLY A 279 -37.63 -25.08 22.37
CA GLY A 279 -38.74 -24.74 23.24
C GLY A 279 -38.80 -25.72 24.41
N PRO A 280 -39.26 -25.28 25.60
CA PRO A 280 -39.39 -26.17 26.74
C PRO A 280 -40.40 -27.27 26.39
N GLY A 281 -39.92 -28.52 26.36
CA GLY A 281 -40.78 -29.69 26.31
C GLY A 281 -41.61 -29.74 27.58
N GLU A 282 -42.87 -29.37 27.43
CA GLU A 282 -43.92 -29.49 28.44
C GLU A 282 -44.12 -30.96 28.80
N THR A 283 -43.86 -31.30 30.07
CA THR A 283 -44.21 -32.58 30.67
C THR A 283 -45.72 -32.65 30.85
N ALA A 284 -46.39 -33.58 30.19
CA ALA A 284 -47.72 -34.06 30.57
C ALA A 284 -47.89 -35.52 30.15
N GLY A 285 -48.16 -36.39 31.14
CA GLY A 285 -48.46 -37.81 30.97
C GLY A 285 -47.87 -38.66 32.08
#